data_AF-N8PTE9-F1
#
_entry.id   AF-N8PTE9-F1
#
_cell.length_a   1.000
_cell.length_b   1.000
_cell.length_c   1.000
_cell.angle_alpha   90.00
_cell.angle_beta   90.00
_cell.angle_gamma   90.00
#
_symmetry.space_group_name_H-M   'P 1'
#
loop_
_entity.id
_entity.type
_entity.pdbx_description
1 polymer ?
#
loop_
_entity_poly.entity_id
_entity_poly.type
_entity_poly.pdbx_seq_one_letter_code
_entity_poly.pdbx_strand_id
1 'polypeptide(L)'
;MRKQSTKEKQLPTSIQLKSINDLVQSIVCGSMSDNPLNWIICEGSSEKIYLSYFLKDIIEKYNLRILPMGGQPELLKLYRHLSIAFKDFDAELSGKVFMFCDTDEIPRDTFPKETEHKKLKLTRLINNENTMKTELVHMNNNISSSKSELENVLNAKTFIKTLENFKDNYPDELVDLIPENYAKFESGKFLPSQWALRLTPIESKKIWSFFDLTPTIKNEFAYQYLKNIENDNDLPWIDEIKKFFTS
;
A
#
# COMPACT_ATOMS: atom_id res chain seq x y z
N MET A 1 -3.18 -33.27 -31.72
CA MET A 1 -2.46 -33.18 -30.43
C MET A 1 -3.08 -32.07 -29.60
N ARG A 2 -3.78 -32.42 -28.51
CA ARG A 2 -4.39 -31.45 -27.58
C ARG A 2 -3.28 -30.82 -26.73
N LYS A 3 -3.16 -29.49 -26.76
CA LYS A 3 -2.31 -28.73 -25.83
C LYS A 3 -2.87 -28.93 -24.41
N GLN A 4 -2.11 -29.60 -23.55
CA GLN A 4 -2.36 -29.63 -22.11
C GLN A 4 -2.19 -28.20 -21.59
N SER A 5 -3.25 -27.64 -21.01
CA SER A 5 -3.17 -26.42 -20.23
C SER A 5 -2.47 -26.71 -18.92
N THR A 6 -1.44 -25.93 -18.62
CA THR A 6 -0.85 -25.78 -17.29
C THR A 6 -1.91 -25.19 -16.37
N LYS A 7 -2.75 -26.04 -15.78
CA LYS A 7 -3.46 -25.72 -14.54
C LYS A 7 -2.39 -25.58 -13.45
N GLU A 8 -1.94 -24.37 -13.22
CA GLU A 8 -1.31 -24.03 -11.94
C GLU A 8 -2.22 -24.53 -10.82
N LYS A 9 -1.61 -25.10 -9.76
CA LYS A 9 -2.27 -25.71 -8.61
C LYS A 9 -3.06 -24.65 -7.82
N GLN A 10 -4.20 -24.21 -8.34
CA GLN A 10 -5.16 -23.43 -7.56
C GLN A 10 -5.72 -24.34 -6.47
N LEU A 11 -5.66 -23.87 -5.22
CA LEU A 11 -6.32 -24.53 -4.11
C LEU A 11 -7.80 -24.72 -4.45
N PRO A 12 -8.40 -25.89 -4.13
CA PRO A 12 -9.82 -26.11 -4.30
C PRO A 12 -10.64 -24.96 -3.72
N THR A 13 -11.67 -24.51 -4.44
CA THR A 13 -12.50 -23.35 -4.06
C THR A 13 -13.08 -23.47 -2.65
N SER A 14 -13.38 -24.70 -2.20
CA SER A 14 -13.84 -24.97 -0.83
C SER A 14 -12.78 -24.64 0.24
N ILE A 15 -11.50 -24.92 -0.05
CA ILE A 15 -10.38 -24.59 0.84
C ILE A 15 -10.16 -23.08 0.88
N GLN A 16 -10.24 -22.40 -0.26
CA GLN A 16 -10.15 -20.94 -0.32
C GLN A 16 -11.28 -20.26 0.46
N LEU A 17 -12.51 -20.76 0.32
CA LEU A 17 -13.68 -20.24 1.06
C LEU A 17 -13.54 -20.44 2.57
N LYS A 18 -13.06 -21.61 3.00
CA LYS A 18 -12.78 -21.85 4.41
C LYS A 18 -11.69 -20.92 4.93
N SER A 19 -10.59 -20.78 4.19
CA SER A 19 -9.46 -19.92 4.56
C SER A 19 -9.85 -18.45 4.74
N ILE A 20 -10.68 -17.89 3.85
CA ILE A 20 -11.13 -16.50 3.99
C ILE A 20 -12.08 -16.33 5.19
N ASN A 21 -12.97 -17.28 5.42
CA ASN A 21 -13.88 -17.24 6.57
C ASN A 21 -13.11 -17.35 7.89
N ASP A 22 -12.13 -18.26 7.99
CA ASP A 22 -11.28 -18.41 9.17
C ASP A 22 -10.46 -17.12 9.43
N LEU A 23 -9.99 -16.46 8.36
CA LEU A 23 -9.29 -15.17 8.47
C LEU A 23 -10.21 -14.05 8.96
N VAL A 24 -11.41 -13.92 8.39
CA VAL A 24 -12.41 -12.94 8.80
C VAL A 24 -12.77 -13.13 10.27
N GLN A 25 -13.05 -14.36 10.68
CA GLN A 25 -13.34 -14.70 12.08
C GLN A 25 -12.16 -14.34 12.99
N SER A 26 -10.92 -14.62 12.58
CA SER A 26 -9.73 -14.28 13.35
C SER A 26 -9.58 -12.76 13.56
N ILE A 27 -9.82 -11.97 12.52
CA ILE A 27 -9.76 -10.49 12.59
C ILE A 27 -10.88 -9.95 13.48
N VAL A 28 -12.12 -10.42 13.27
CA VAL A 28 -13.31 -9.96 14.02
C VAL A 28 -13.19 -10.33 15.50
N CYS A 29 -12.95 -11.60 15.83
CA CYS A 29 -12.78 -12.05 17.21
C CYS A 29 -11.58 -11.36 17.89
N GLY A 30 -10.47 -11.18 17.16
CA GLY A 30 -9.32 -10.43 17.65
C GLY A 30 -9.62 -8.96 17.96
N SER A 31 -10.61 -8.37 17.27
CA SER A 31 -11.03 -6.97 17.43
C SER A 31 -12.12 -6.77 18.50
N MET A 32 -12.63 -7.84 19.13
CA MET A 32 -13.72 -7.79 20.13
C MET A 32 -13.23 -7.93 21.58
N SER A 33 -11.93 -8.13 21.81
CA SER A 33 -11.41 -8.38 23.16
C SER A 33 -11.22 -7.10 23.99
N ASP A 34 -11.01 -7.26 25.30
CA ASP A 34 -10.67 -6.17 26.22
C ASP A 34 -9.35 -5.47 25.83
N ASN A 35 -8.43 -6.21 25.23
CA ASN A 35 -7.21 -5.70 24.62
C ASN A 35 -7.22 -6.02 23.12
N PRO A 36 -7.99 -5.24 22.32
CA PRO A 36 -8.27 -5.59 20.94
C PRO A 36 -7.02 -5.53 20.06
N LEU A 37 -6.99 -6.41 19.06
CA LEU A 37 -6.05 -6.32 17.96
C LEU A 37 -6.52 -5.23 16.99
N ASN A 38 -5.60 -4.34 16.64
CA ASN A 38 -5.76 -3.44 15.51
C ASN A 38 -5.09 -4.04 14.28
N TRP A 39 -5.60 -3.76 13.10
CA TRP A 39 -5.07 -4.35 11.86
C TRP A 39 -4.83 -3.29 10.80
N ILE A 40 -3.66 -3.37 10.16
CA ILE A 40 -3.44 -2.81 8.84
C ILE A 40 -3.34 -3.96 7.86
N ILE A 41 -4.14 -3.91 6.80
CA ILE A 41 -4.14 -4.92 5.75
C ILE A 41 -3.72 -4.22 4.46
N CYS A 42 -2.62 -4.66 3.86
CA CYS A 42 -2.02 -4.05 2.67
C CYS A 42 -1.95 -5.06 1.52
N GLU A 43 -1.72 -4.58 0.31
CA GLU A 43 -1.78 -5.40 -0.90
C GLU A 43 -0.64 -6.41 -1.01
N GLY A 44 0.59 -6.01 -0.70
CA GLY A 44 1.78 -6.82 -0.89
C GLY A 44 2.78 -6.73 0.28
N SER A 45 3.89 -7.46 0.12
CA SER A 45 4.92 -7.57 1.16
C SER A 45 5.81 -6.34 1.27
N SER A 46 5.99 -5.59 0.17
CA SER A 46 6.75 -4.34 0.14
C SER A 46 6.11 -3.32 1.07
N GLU A 47 4.80 -3.13 0.98
CA GLU A 47 4.04 -2.18 1.80
C GLU A 47 4.20 -2.51 3.29
N LYS A 48 4.18 -3.80 3.63
CA LYS A 48 4.43 -4.24 5.01
C LYS A 48 5.79 -3.76 5.52
N ILE A 49 6.84 -3.81 4.70
CA ILE A 49 8.20 -3.38 5.11
C ILE A 49 8.18 -1.90 5.49
N TYR A 50 7.63 -1.03 4.63
CA TYR A 50 7.53 0.40 4.91
C TYR A 50 6.66 0.69 6.13
N LEU A 51 5.44 0.12 6.17
CA LEU A 51 4.50 0.35 7.26
C LEU A 51 5.05 -0.13 8.60
N SER A 52 5.76 -1.27 8.63
CA SER A 52 6.38 -1.79 9.86
C SER A 52 7.44 -0.83 10.40
N TYR A 53 8.18 -0.15 9.53
CA TYR A 53 9.18 0.84 9.92
C TYR A 53 8.55 2.14 10.44
N PHE A 54 7.67 2.75 9.65
CA PHE A 54 7.11 4.08 9.96
C PHE A 54 6.07 4.08 11.09
N LEU A 55 5.47 2.91 11.37
CA LEU A 55 4.47 2.74 12.44
C LEU A 55 5.03 1.97 13.64
N LYS A 56 6.35 1.79 13.75
CA LYS A 56 7.02 1.05 14.84
C LYS A 56 6.55 1.49 16.24
N ASP A 57 6.29 2.78 16.41
CA ASP A 57 5.84 3.41 17.65
C ASP A 57 4.42 3.03 18.06
N ILE A 58 3.54 2.76 17.09
CA ILE A 58 2.14 2.39 17.36
C ILE A 58 1.89 0.88 17.33
N ILE A 59 2.79 0.08 16.73
CA ILE A 59 2.65 -1.38 16.64
C ILE A 59 2.45 -2.01 18.02
N GLU A 60 3.37 -1.75 18.95
CA GLU A 60 3.29 -2.29 20.30
C GLU A 60 2.21 -1.59 21.12
N LYS A 61 2.18 -0.26 21.04
CA LYS A 61 1.29 0.58 21.86
C LYS A 61 -0.20 0.33 21.62
N TYR A 62 -0.59 0.03 20.38
CA TYR A 62 -1.98 -0.19 19.99
C TYR A 62 -2.26 -1.63 19.58
N ASN A 63 -1.39 -2.58 19.95
CA ASN A 63 -1.54 -4.00 19.59
C ASN A 63 -1.86 -4.19 18.10
N LEU A 64 -1.15 -3.45 17.26
CA LEU A 64 -1.39 -3.38 15.82
C LEU A 64 -0.67 -4.54 15.11
N ARG A 65 -1.32 -5.11 14.10
CA ARG A 65 -0.80 -6.17 13.23
C ARG A 65 -0.86 -5.72 11.78
N ILE A 66 0.21 -5.97 11.03
CA ILE A 66 0.28 -5.65 9.59
C ILE A 66 0.23 -6.95 8.80
N LEU A 67 -0.81 -7.11 7.99
CA LEU A 67 -1.08 -8.29 7.17
C LEU A 67 -0.96 -7.91 5.68
N PRO A 68 0.06 -8.40 4.97
CA PRO A 68 0.12 -8.29 3.53
C PRO A 68 -0.80 -9.34 2.89
N MET A 69 -1.50 -8.94 1.84
CA MET A 69 -2.30 -9.82 1.03
C MET A 69 -1.48 -10.31 -0.18
N GLY A 70 -2.08 -11.15 -1.01
CA GLY A 70 -1.49 -11.62 -2.26
C GLY A 70 -1.98 -10.83 -3.47
N GLY A 71 -2.24 -9.54 -3.32
CA GLY A 71 -2.80 -8.68 -4.37
C GLY A 71 -4.20 -8.14 -4.08
N GLN A 72 -4.58 -7.12 -4.84
CA GLN A 72 -5.82 -6.38 -4.74
C GLN A 72 -7.10 -7.23 -4.74
N PRO A 73 -7.28 -8.27 -5.60
CA PRO A 73 -8.52 -9.04 -5.61
C PRO A 73 -8.83 -9.73 -4.27
N GLU A 74 -7.81 -10.25 -3.59
CA GLU A 74 -7.98 -10.90 -2.29
C GLU A 74 -8.22 -9.87 -1.17
N LEU A 75 -7.56 -8.71 -1.23
CA LEU A 75 -7.82 -7.58 -0.32
C LEU A 75 -9.28 -7.12 -0.42
N LEU A 76 -9.79 -6.92 -1.64
CA LEU A 76 -11.17 -6.49 -1.88
C LEU A 76 -12.20 -7.52 -1.43
N LYS A 77 -11.92 -8.80 -1.68
CA LYS A 77 -12.76 -9.90 -1.21
C LYS A 77 -12.83 -9.91 0.31
N LEU A 78 -11.69 -9.79 0.99
CA LEU A 78 -11.64 -9.70 2.45
C LEU A 78 -12.43 -8.49 2.98
N TYR A 79 -12.28 -7.31 2.37
CA TYR A 79 -13.03 -6.13 2.74
C TYR A 79 -14.55 -6.35 2.69
N ARG A 80 -15.06 -7.02 1.64
CA ARG A 80 -16.50 -7.30 1.52
C ARG A 80 -17.02 -8.17 2.68
N HIS A 81 -16.27 -9.21 3.05
CA HIS A 81 -16.64 -10.07 4.17
C HIS A 81 -16.54 -9.33 5.51
N LEU A 82 -15.46 -8.56 5.72
CA LEU A 82 -15.29 -7.74 6.93
C LEU A 82 -16.37 -6.67 7.04
N SER A 83 -16.74 -6.01 5.95
CA SER A 83 -17.78 -4.96 5.95
C SER A 83 -19.13 -5.49 6.41
N ILE A 84 -19.46 -6.76 6.11
CA ILE A 84 -20.69 -7.39 6.59
C ILE A 84 -20.55 -7.68 8.08
N ALA A 85 -19.46 -8.34 8.50
CA ALA A 85 -19.24 -8.67 9.91
C ALA A 85 -19.14 -7.44 10.81
N PHE A 86 -18.45 -6.38 10.39
CA PHE A 86 -18.31 -5.13 11.14
C PHE A 86 -19.65 -4.40 11.30
N LYS A 87 -20.58 -4.58 10.35
CA LYS A 87 -21.95 -4.07 10.48
C LYS A 87 -22.73 -4.84 11.54
N ASP A 88 -22.61 -6.16 11.54
CA ASP A 88 -23.39 -7.05 12.41
C ASP A 88 -22.90 -6.99 13.87
N PHE A 89 -21.63 -6.66 14.08
CA PHE A 89 -20.98 -6.68 15.40
C PHE A 89 -20.38 -5.33 15.85
N ASP A 90 -20.89 -4.20 15.34
CA ASP A 90 -20.31 -2.88 15.65
C ASP A 90 -20.30 -2.57 17.16
N ALA A 91 -21.30 -3.05 17.92
CA ALA A 91 -21.39 -2.81 19.36
C ALA A 91 -20.30 -3.55 20.15
N GLU A 92 -19.89 -4.74 19.70
CA GLU A 92 -18.87 -5.58 20.36
C GLU A 92 -17.45 -5.26 19.90
N LEU A 93 -17.28 -4.62 18.74
CA LEU A 93 -15.96 -4.30 18.21
C LEU A 93 -15.32 -3.13 18.97
N SER A 94 -14.10 -3.31 19.43
CA SER A 94 -13.26 -2.26 20.05
C SER A 94 -12.00 -1.98 19.22
N GLY A 95 -11.51 -2.99 18.49
CA GLY A 95 -10.40 -2.87 17.55
C GLY A 95 -10.79 -2.22 16.22
N LYS A 96 -9.78 -1.72 15.52
CA LYS A 96 -9.92 -1.05 14.23
C LYS A 96 -9.12 -1.76 13.14
N VAL A 97 -9.64 -1.70 11.93
CA VAL A 97 -9.05 -2.27 10.73
C VAL A 97 -8.90 -1.17 9.68
N PHE A 98 -7.67 -0.98 9.23
CA PHE A 98 -7.33 -0.08 8.14
C PHE A 98 -6.83 -0.90 6.97
N MET A 99 -7.45 -0.74 5.81
CA MET A 99 -7.10 -1.47 4.59
C MET A 99 -6.55 -0.49 3.56
N PHE A 100 -5.43 -0.89 2.96
CA PHE A 100 -4.61 -0.11 2.07
C PHE A 100 -4.50 -0.84 0.72
N CYS A 101 -4.83 -0.15 -0.37
CA CYS A 101 -4.79 -0.69 -1.72
C CYS A 101 -4.01 0.23 -2.65
N ASP A 102 -3.26 -0.36 -3.58
CA ASP A 102 -2.71 0.39 -4.70
C ASP A 102 -3.82 0.83 -5.65
N THR A 103 -3.53 1.88 -6.41
CA THR A 103 -4.49 2.60 -7.23
C THR A 103 -4.57 1.98 -8.61
N ASP A 104 -4.98 0.71 -8.70
CA ASP A 104 -5.38 0.15 -9.99
C ASP A 104 -6.81 0.54 -10.35
N GLU A 105 -7.13 0.47 -11.64
CA GLU A 105 -8.46 0.72 -12.19
C GLU A 105 -9.46 -0.32 -11.68
N ILE A 106 -9.95 -0.14 -10.45
CA ILE A 106 -11.05 -0.94 -9.94
C ILE A 106 -12.35 -0.29 -10.43
N PRO A 107 -13.23 -1.04 -11.12
CA PRO A 107 -14.51 -0.51 -11.54
C PRO A 107 -15.28 0.04 -10.33
N ARG A 108 -15.75 1.28 -10.42
CA ARG A 108 -16.43 2.01 -9.32
C ARG A 108 -17.64 1.26 -8.73
N ASP A 109 -18.27 0.39 -9.52
CA ASP A 109 -19.43 -0.41 -9.10
C ASP A 109 -19.07 -1.65 -8.26
N THR A 110 -17.78 -1.90 -8.02
CA THR A 110 -17.27 -3.08 -7.29
C THR A 110 -17.42 -2.94 -5.77
N PHE A 111 -17.68 -1.74 -5.27
CA PHE A 111 -17.70 -1.41 -3.86
C PHE A 111 -19.12 -1.20 -3.33
N PRO A 112 -19.39 -1.61 -2.08
CA PRO A 112 -20.63 -1.23 -1.42
C PRO A 112 -20.71 0.31 -1.38
N LYS A 113 -21.80 0.88 -1.90
CA LYS A 113 -22.06 2.32 -1.89
C LYS A 113 -22.28 2.88 -0.49
N GLU A 114 -22.48 2.02 0.50
CA GLU A 114 -22.92 2.39 1.83
C GLU A 114 -22.24 1.49 2.85
N THR A 115 -21.25 2.03 3.56
CA THR A 115 -21.08 1.95 5.02
C THR A 115 -19.71 2.51 5.36
N GLU A 116 -19.65 3.79 5.76
CA GLU A 116 -18.50 4.28 6.52
C GLU A 116 -18.56 3.62 7.90
N HIS A 117 -17.78 2.56 8.06
CA HIS A 117 -17.57 1.95 9.36
C HIS A 117 -16.55 2.80 10.12
N LYS A 118 -16.88 3.23 11.33
CA LYS A 118 -15.94 4.00 12.18
C LYS A 118 -14.65 3.21 12.46
N LYS A 119 -14.75 1.88 12.50
CA LYS A 119 -13.66 0.95 12.85
C LYS A 119 -13.12 0.17 11.65
N LEU A 120 -13.65 0.36 10.44
CA LEU A 120 -13.16 -0.30 9.23
C LEU A 120 -13.02 0.71 8.09
N LYS A 121 -11.79 0.96 7.66
CA LYS A 121 -11.50 1.91 6.57
C LYS A 121 -10.82 1.19 5.41
N LEU A 122 -11.26 1.47 4.18
CA LEU A 122 -10.56 1.08 2.95
C LEU A 122 -10.14 2.34 2.19
N THR A 123 -8.83 2.52 2.02
CA THR A 123 -8.24 3.70 1.39
C THR A 123 -7.29 3.33 0.26
N ARG A 124 -7.16 4.25 -0.69
CA ARG A 124 -6.11 4.28 -1.71
C ARG A 124 -5.26 5.53 -1.51
N LEU A 125 -4.00 5.47 -1.93
CA LEU A 125 -3.17 6.66 -2.03
C LEU A 125 -3.37 7.31 -3.38
N ILE A 126 -3.37 8.64 -3.39
CA ILE A 126 -3.34 9.40 -4.64
C ILE A 126 -2.29 10.49 -4.52
N ASN A 127 -1.58 10.76 -5.62
CA ASN A 127 -0.83 11.99 -5.77
C ASN A 127 -1.74 13.02 -6.44
N ASN A 128 -2.14 14.03 -5.69
CA ASN A 128 -3.04 15.08 -6.17
C ASN A 128 -2.22 16.17 -6.87
N GLU A 129 -2.34 16.24 -8.20
CA GLU A 129 -1.60 17.19 -9.04
C GLU A 129 -1.91 18.66 -8.71
N ASN A 130 -3.10 18.96 -8.18
CA ASN A 130 -3.47 20.33 -7.81
C ASN A 130 -2.80 20.78 -6.52
N THR A 131 -2.70 19.88 -5.53
CA THR A 131 -2.12 20.20 -4.21
C THR A 131 -0.62 19.87 -4.13
N MET A 132 -0.10 19.13 -5.11
CA MET A 132 1.25 18.58 -5.14
C MET A 132 1.58 17.78 -3.88
N LYS A 133 0.61 16.97 -3.40
CA LYS A 133 0.73 16.14 -2.20
C LYS A 133 0.18 14.74 -2.42
N THR A 134 0.66 13.80 -1.61
CA THR A 134 0.02 12.51 -1.44
C THR A 134 -1.14 12.64 -0.46
N GLU A 135 -2.29 12.09 -0.82
CA GLU A 135 -3.51 12.10 0.00
C GLU A 135 -4.04 10.66 0.16
N LEU A 136 -4.47 10.31 1.37
CA LEU A 136 -5.19 9.06 1.65
C LEU A 136 -6.69 9.27 1.45
N VAL A 137 -7.23 8.71 0.39
CA VAL A 137 -8.64 8.89 0.04
C VAL A 137 -9.42 7.60 0.17
N HIS A 138 -10.70 7.72 0.51
CA HIS A 138 -11.62 6.59 0.44
C HIS A 138 -11.65 6.02 -0.98
N MET A 139 -11.78 4.70 -1.08
CA MET A 139 -11.71 4.00 -2.36
C MET A 139 -12.73 4.50 -3.39
N ASN A 140 -13.92 4.92 -2.91
CA ASN A 140 -15.01 5.42 -3.75
C ASN A 140 -14.88 6.92 -4.12
N ASN A 141 -13.80 7.60 -3.72
CA ASN A 141 -13.66 9.03 -3.98
C ASN A 141 -13.42 9.30 -5.49
N ASN A 142 -14.13 10.29 -6.03
CA ASN A 142 -14.16 10.67 -7.45
C ASN A 142 -12.94 11.47 -7.93
N ILE A 143 -11.90 11.60 -7.09
CA ILE A 143 -10.68 12.29 -7.50
C ILE A 143 -10.02 11.49 -8.62
N SER A 144 -9.95 12.10 -9.79
CA SER A 144 -9.20 11.60 -10.93
C SER A 144 -7.72 11.65 -10.56
N SER A 145 -7.09 10.49 -10.48
CA SER A 145 -5.65 10.36 -10.29
C SER A 145 -5.12 9.33 -11.28
N SER A 146 -3.87 9.50 -11.68
CA SER A 146 -3.12 8.43 -12.33
C SER A 146 -3.00 7.22 -11.40
N LYS A 147 -2.73 6.05 -11.99
CA LYS A 147 -2.40 4.86 -11.20
C LYS A 147 -1.20 5.18 -10.32
N SER A 148 -1.29 4.83 -9.05
CA SER A 148 -0.25 5.01 -8.06
C SER A 148 -0.12 3.74 -7.22
N GLU A 149 1.06 3.16 -7.28
CA GLU A 149 1.58 2.18 -6.32
C GLU A 149 2.22 2.92 -5.15
N LEU A 150 2.55 2.19 -4.10
CA LEU A 150 3.27 2.75 -2.97
C LEU A 150 4.59 3.42 -3.38
N GLU A 151 5.32 2.85 -4.33
CA GLU A 151 6.59 3.39 -4.80
C GLU A 151 6.45 4.79 -5.42
N ASN A 152 5.25 5.19 -5.86
CA ASN A 152 4.95 6.53 -6.41
C ASN A 152 4.74 7.61 -5.34
N VAL A 153 4.62 7.24 -4.06
CA VAL A 153 4.27 8.17 -2.96
C VAL A 153 5.34 8.26 -1.87
N LEU A 154 6.53 7.73 -2.16
CA LEU A 154 7.68 7.80 -1.27
C LEU A 154 8.27 9.22 -1.30
N ASN A 155 9.14 9.54 -0.34
CA ASN A 155 9.91 10.78 -0.41
C ASN A 155 10.85 10.76 -1.62
N ALA A 156 10.73 11.74 -2.52
CA ALA A 156 11.50 11.83 -3.75
C ALA A 156 13.02 11.84 -3.55
N LYS A 157 13.53 12.50 -2.49
CA LYS A 157 14.98 12.54 -2.22
C LYS A 157 15.51 11.17 -1.84
N THR A 158 14.85 10.53 -0.87
CA THR A 158 15.19 9.17 -0.42
C THR A 158 15.04 8.19 -1.58
N PHE A 159 14.01 8.36 -2.42
CA PHE A 159 13.73 7.53 -3.59
C PHE A 159 14.87 7.58 -4.62
N ILE A 160 15.31 8.78 -5.03
CA ILE A 160 16.43 8.93 -5.99
C ILE A 160 17.70 8.32 -5.42
N LYS A 161 18.06 8.67 -4.18
CA LYS A 161 19.23 8.13 -3.48
C LYS A 161 19.20 6.60 -3.48
N THR A 162 18.03 6.02 -3.25
CA THR A 162 17.83 4.58 -3.28
C THR A 162 17.99 4.00 -4.68
N LEU A 163 17.40 4.60 -5.71
CA LEU A 163 17.61 4.15 -7.10
C LEU A 163 19.09 4.24 -7.51
N GLU A 164 19.84 5.24 -7.03
CA GLU A 164 21.29 5.34 -7.31
C GLU A 164 22.06 4.12 -6.78
N ASN A 165 21.65 3.54 -5.64
CA ASN A 165 22.24 2.29 -5.12
C ASN A 165 22.03 1.07 -6.04
N PHE A 166 21.05 1.12 -6.95
CA PHE A 166 20.75 0.04 -7.90
C PHE A 166 21.30 0.31 -9.30
N LYS A 167 21.77 1.53 -9.59
CA LYS A 167 22.16 1.98 -10.93
C LYS A 167 23.23 1.10 -11.59
N ASP A 168 24.22 0.64 -10.82
CA ASP A 168 25.30 -0.21 -11.33
C ASP A 168 24.82 -1.63 -11.70
N ASN A 169 23.79 -2.12 -11.03
CA ASN A 169 23.22 -3.45 -11.28
C ASN A 169 22.18 -3.44 -12.41
N TYR A 170 21.54 -2.29 -12.66
CA TYR A 170 20.48 -2.10 -13.64
C TYR A 170 20.72 -0.85 -14.51
N PRO A 171 21.87 -0.78 -15.22
CA PRO A 171 22.25 0.43 -15.95
C PRO A 171 21.35 0.72 -17.14
N ASP A 172 20.71 -0.29 -17.72
CA ASP A 172 19.82 -0.14 -18.86
C ASP A 172 18.50 0.51 -18.42
N GLU A 173 17.84 0.00 -17.39
CA GLU A 173 16.56 0.52 -16.88
C GLU A 173 16.70 1.88 -16.21
N LEU A 174 17.82 2.12 -15.53
CA LEU A 174 18.10 3.34 -14.76
C LEU A 174 19.02 4.32 -15.51
N VAL A 175 19.12 4.20 -16.84
CA VAL A 175 19.98 5.06 -17.67
C VAL A 175 19.66 6.55 -17.50
N ASP A 176 18.37 6.88 -17.34
CA ASP A 176 17.87 8.25 -17.23
C ASP A 176 17.94 8.81 -15.79
N LEU A 177 18.49 8.03 -14.85
CA LEU A 177 18.74 8.47 -13.48
C LEU A 177 20.02 9.33 -13.41
N ILE A 178 19.94 10.54 -13.96
CA ILE A 178 21.03 11.53 -14.00
C ILE A 178 20.60 12.86 -13.35
N PRO A 179 21.53 13.63 -12.76
CA PRO A 179 21.20 14.86 -12.02
C PRO A 179 20.37 15.88 -12.79
N GLU A 180 20.55 15.97 -14.10
CA GLU A 180 19.83 16.87 -15.00
C GLU A 180 18.33 16.57 -15.03
N ASN A 181 17.96 15.30 -14.82
CA ASN A 181 16.59 14.83 -14.80
C ASN A 181 15.94 14.96 -13.41
N TYR A 182 16.67 15.37 -12.36
CA TYR A 182 16.09 15.45 -11.02
C TYR A 182 15.16 16.65 -10.88
N ALA A 183 14.07 16.47 -10.14
CA ALA A 183 13.21 17.57 -9.75
C ALA A 183 13.92 18.53 -8.80
N LYS A 184 13.49 19.80 -8.79
CA LYS A 184 13.99 20.77 -7.83
C LYS A 184 13.37 20.49 -6.47
N PHE A 185 14.22 20.22 -5.48
CA PHE A 185 13.77 19.99 -4.12
C PHE A 185 13.78 21.26 -3.29
N GLU A 186 12.66 21.54 -2.63
CA GLU A 186 12.61 22.57 -1.60
C GLU A 186 13.05 21.97 -0.25
N SER A 187 13.78 22.76 0.54
CA SER A 187 14.22 22.31 1.87
C SER A 187 13.01 22.15 2.80
N GLY A 188 12.96 21.03 3.54
CA GLY A 188 11.89 20.74 4.50
C GLY A 188 10.51 20.44 3.90
N LYS A 189 10.36 20.37 2.57
CA LYS A 189 9.10 19.99 1.92
C LYS A 189 9.15 18.58 1.38
N PHE A 190 8.09 17.83 1.67
CA PHE A 190 7.83 16.52 1.07
C PHE A 190 7.43 16.67 -0.40
N LEU A 191 8.03 15.85 -1.25
CA LEU A 191 7.67 15.68 -2.65
C LEU A 191 7.49 14.18 -2.90
N PRO A 192 6.33 13.74 -3.42
CA PRO A 192 6.12 12.36 -3.85
C PRO A 192 7.13 11.92 -4.93
N SER A 193 7.57 10.68 -4.84
CA SER A 193 8.53 10.05 -5.76
C SER A 193 8.04 10.00 -7.21
N GLN A 194 6.72 10.00 -7.44
CA GLN A 194 6.14 10.17 -8.77
C GLN A 194 6.65 11.41 -9.51
N TRP A 195 6.96 12.46 -8.77
CA TRP A 195 7.46 13.72 -9.32
C TRP A 195 8.94 13.94 -9.02
N ALA A 196 9.67 12.88 -8.64
CA ALA A 196 11.11 12.96 -8.36
C ALA A 196 11.93 13.30 -9.60
N LEU A 197 11.46 12.90 -10.79
CA LEU A 197 12.21 13.01 -12.04
C LEU A 197 11.40 13.75 -13.11
N ARG A 198 12.08 14.56 -13.91
CA ARG A 198 11.55 15.37 -15.00
C ARG A 198 11.74 14.65 -16.33
N LEU A 199 11.01 13.54 -16.49
CA LEU A 199 11.16 12.62 -17.60
C LEU A 199 10.02 12.71 -18.60
N THR A 200 10.28 12.33 -19.84
CA THR A 200 9.25 12.03 -20.83
C THR A 200 8.48 10.76 -20.44
N PRO A 201 7.28 10.52 -20.99
CA PRO A 201 6.51 9.31 -20.68
C PRO A 201 7.24 7.99 -20.96
N ILE A 202 8.13 7.97 -21.96
CA ILE A 202 8.89 6.78 -22.35
C ILE A 202 9.99 6.48 -21.33
N GLU A 203 10.78 7.49 -20.97
CA GLU A 203 11.85 7.39 -19.97
C GLU A 203 11.27 7.04 -18.59
N SER A 204 10.14 7.68 -18.23
CA SER A 204 9.41 7.38 -16.99
C SER A 204 8.97 5.91 -16.96
N LYS A 205 8.35 5.41 -18.04
CA LYS A 205 7.95 4.00 -18.13
C LYS A 205 9.14 3.05 -17.97
N LYS A 206 10.31 3.42 -18.49
CA LYS A 206 11.53 2.63 -18.37
C LYS A 206 12.02 2.53 -16.93
N ILE A 207 12.08 3.66 -16.21
CA ILE A 207 12.45 3.65 -14.79
C ILE A 207 11.43 2.87 -13.97
N TRP A 208 10.13 3.05 -14.20
CA TRP A 208 9.11 2.32 -13.44
C TRP A 208 9.13 0.81 -13.71
N SER A 209 9.53 0.38 -14.92
CA SER A 209 9.69 -1.05 -15.24
C SER A 209 10.76 -1.76 -14.41
N PHE A 210 11.65 -1.02 -13.74
CA PHE A 210 12.59 -1.54 -12.75
C PHE A 210 11.87 -2.41 -11.70
N PHE A 211 10.68 -1.99 -11.26
CA PHE A 211 9.93 -2.69 -10.22
C PHE A 211 9.27 -4.00 -10.68
N ASP A 212 9.33 -4.29 -11.98
CA ASP A 212 8.80 -5.51 -12.59
C ASP A 212 9.91 -6.50 -13.00
N LEU A 213 11.19 -6.15 -12.82
CA LEU A 213 12.32 -6.97 -13.29
C LEU A 213 12.43 -8.31 -12.56
N THR A 214 12.19 -8.33 -11.25
CA THR A 214 12.21 -9.55 -10.46
C THR A 214 11.07 -9.54 -9.44
N PRO A 215 10.58 -10.71 -8.99
CA PRO A 215 9.55 -10.77 -7.95
C PRO A 215 9.98 -10.18 -6.60
N THR A 216 11.29 -10.00 -6.37
CA THR A 216 11.84 -9.54 -5.09
C THR A 216 12.23 -8.07 -5.10
N ILE A 217 12.31 -7.43 -6.27
CA ILE A 217 12.90 -6.09 -6.41
C ILE A 217 12.18 -5.04 -5.57
N LYS A 218 10.85 -5.09 -5.45
CA LYS A 218 10.08 -4.17 -4.58
C LYS A 218 10.47 -4.30 -3.11
N ASN A 219 10.68 -5.53 -2.63
CA ASN A 219 11.14 -5.78 -1.27
C ASN A 219 12.60 -5.32 -1.06
N GLU A 220 13.48 -5.61 -2.01
CA GLU A 220 14.89 -5.19 -1.97
C GLU A 220 15.01 -3.67 -1.97
N PHE A 221 14.25 -3.01 -2.83
CA PHE A 221 14.15 -1.55 -2.87
C PHE A 221 13.63 -1.01 -1.54
N ALA A 222 12.58 -1.58 -0.96
CA ALA A 222 12.06 -1.16 0.34
C ALA A 222 13.12 -1.23 1.44
N TYR A 223 13.87 -2.34 1.55
CA TYR A 223 14.95 -2.45 2.54
C TYR A 223 16.08 -1.44 2.32
N GLN A 224 16.46 -1.15 1.07
CA GLN A 224 17.47 -0.14 0.80
C GLN A 224 16.95 1.28 1.06
N TYR A 225 15.68 1.53 0.73
CA TYR A 225 15.01 2.80 1.02
C TYR A 225 15.07 3.11 2.51
N LEU A 226 14.70 2.14 3.37
CA LEU A 226 14.72 2.33 4.81
C LEU A 226 16.11 2.69 5.37
N LYS A 227 17.20 2.24 4.74
CA LYS A 227 18.58 2.61 5.15
C LYS A 227 18.96 4.03 4.73
N ASN A 228 18.31 4.56 3.71
CA ASN A 228 18.60 5.86 3.14
C ASN A 228 17.78 6.99 3.78
N ILE A 229 16.81 6.67 4.63
CA ILE A 229 15.99 7.64 5.38
C ILE A 229 16.88 8.46 6.32
N GLU A 230 16.75 9.78 6.22
CA GLU A 230 17.46 10.73 7.09
C GLU A 230 16.56 11.30 8.20
N ASN A 231 15.23 11.20 8.06
CA ASN A 231 14.26 11.73 9.00
C ASN A 231 13.08 10.75 9.16
N ASP A 232 12.71 10.41 10.40
CA ASP A 232 11.60 9.50 10.71
C ASP A 232 10.23 10.03 10.23
N ASN A 233 10.09 11.33 9.94
CA ASN A 233 8.90 11.95 9.34
C ASN A 233 8.96 12.01 7.80
N ASP A 234 9.63 11.05 7.16
CA ASP A 234 9.87 11.06 5.70
C ASP A 234 8.58 11.03 4.87
N LEU A 235 7.53 10.42 5.41
CA LEU A 235 6.23 10.19 4.73
C LEU A 235 5.08 10.82 5.52
N PRO A 236 4.67 12.07 5.22
CA PRO A 236 3.65 12.78 5.99
C PRO A 236 2.27 12.11 6.02
N TRP A 237 1.92 11.37 4.97
CA TRP A 237 0.63 10.68 4.87
C TRP A 237 0.48 9.54 5.89
N ILE A 238 1.59 9.03 6.46
CA ILE A 238 1.57 8.04 7.55
C ILE A 238 0.85 8.60 8.79
N ASP A 239 0.91 9.91 9.03
CA ASP A 239 0.27 10.53 10.19
C ASP A 239 -1.26 10.36 10.16
N GLU A 240 -1.87 10.27 8.99
CA GLU A 240 -3.30 10.00 8.87
C GLU A 240 -3.64 8.57 9.31
N ILE A 241 -2.77 7.60 9.02
CA ILE A 241 -2.91 6.22 9.51
C ILE A 241 -2.76 6.21 11.03
N LYS A 242 -1.75 6.91 11.57
CA LYS A 242 -1.55 7.05 13.02
C LYS A 242 -2.77 7.67 13.70
N LYS A 243 -3.33 8.73 13.12
CA LYS A 243 -4.56 9.38 13.63
C LYS A 243 -5.73 8.41 13.71
N PHE A 244 -5.94 7.57 12.70
CA PHE A 244 -7.03 6.59 12.72
C PHE A 244 -6.98 5.62 13.90
N PHE A 245 -5.79 5.15 14.30
CA PHE A 245 -5.65 4.23 15.44
C PHE A 245 -5.63 4.93 16.79
N THR A 246 -5.23 6.19 16.84
CA THR A 246 -5.06 6.96 18.09
C THR A 246 -6.29 7.75 18.51
N SER A 247 -7.20 8.08 17.57
CA SER A 247 -8.45 8.82 17.81
C SER A 247 -9.52 7.97 18.50
#